data_AF-A0A329VHM8-F1
#
_entry.id   AF-A0A329VHM8-F1
#
_cell.length_a   1.000
_cell.length_b   1.000
_cell.length_c   1.000
_cell.angle_alpha   90.00
_cell.angle_beta   90.00
_cell.angle_gamma   90.00
#
_symmetry.space_group_name_H-M   'P 1'
#
loop_
_entity.id
_entity.type
_entity.pdbx_description
1 polymer ?
#
loop_
_entity_poly.entity_id
_entity_poly.type
_entity_poly.pdbx_seq_one_letter_code
_entity_poly.pdbx_strand_id
1 'polypeptide(L)'
;MADYMKGIDVGIDNNIPHHEIVRKIGQSIYKSSTFSPGDSDLDIAIISNELFIRCSEIVFYKTKGFQDIRDFPLNKESNRSKFAQYKNCISKGIFRPDLMPYCPEKEDWFSFFNKLSQNYRCLFKSINAGIYQSQCFFEIKQSDVIEKYREGVI
;
A
#
# COMPACT_ATOMS: atom_id res chain seq x y z
N MET A 1 24.25 -14.73 3.19
CA MET A 1 23.48 -14.71 4.46
C MET A 1 23.93 -13.61 5.41
N ALA A 2 25.22 -13.45 5.71
CA ALA A 2 25.72 -12.36 6.58
C ALA A 2 25.50 -10.93 6.03
N ASP A 3 25.50 -10.74 4.71
CA ASP A 3 25.25 -9.43 4.09
C ASP A 3 23.77 -9.02 4.04
N TYR A 4 22.85 -9.97 4.26
CA TYR A 4 21.40 -9.76 4.19
C TYR A 4 20.85 -9.12 5.48
N MET A 5 21.37 -9.54 6.64
CA MET A 5 21.01 -8.95 7.93
C MET A 5 21.55 -7.52 8.06
N LYS A 6 22.77 -7.27 7.56
CA LYS A 6 23.36 -5.93 7.50
C LYS A 6 22.50 -4.91 6.74
N GLY A 7 21.85 -5.30 5.64
CA GLY A 7 21.02 -4.38 4.86
C GLY A 7 19.72 -3.97 5.56
N ILE A 8 19.15 -4.86 6.38
CA ILE A 8 17.95 -4.61 7.18
C ILE A 8 18.31 -3.75 8.40
N ASP A 9 19.39 -4.11 9.10
CA ASP A 9 19.88 -3.37 10.27
C ASP A 9 20.27 -1.93 9.91
N VAL A 10 20.99 -1.74 8.79
CA VAL A 10 21.34 -0.41 8.27
C VAL A 10 20.10 0.41 7.91
N GLY A 11 19.04 -0.20 7.39
CA GLY A 11 17.80 0.51 7.08
C GLY A 11 17.05 0.97 8.33
N ILE A 12 17.06 0.16 9.39
CA ILE A 12 16.50 0.47 10.70
C ILE A 12 17.32 1.59 11.38
N ASP A 13 18.65 1.48 11.40
CA ASP A 13 19.56 2.42 12.06
C ASP A 13 19.58 3.82 11.40
N ASN A 14 19.23 3.91 10.12
CA ASN A 14 19.21 5.18 9.36
C ASN A 14 17.80 5.77 9.19
N ASN A 15 16.79 5.24 9.89
CA ASN A 15 15.40 5.71 9.81
C ASN A 15 14.87 5.76 8.35
N ILE A 16 15.31 4.81 7.52
CA ILE A 16 14.89 4.72 6.12
C ILE A 16 13.55 3.98 6.08
N PRO A 17 12.49 4.52 5.47
CA PRO A 17 11.19 3.87 5.41
C PRO A 17 11.29 2.44 4.85
N HIS A 18 10.70 1.45 5.53
CA HIS A 18 10.81 0.03 5.18
C HIS A 18 10.48 -0.33 3.72
N HIS A 19 9.69 0.47 3.00
CA HIS A 19 9.39 0.24 1.59
C HIS A 19 10.60 0.53 0.67
N GLU A 20 11.49 1.44 1.05
CA GLU A 20 12.78 1.63 0.37
C GLU A 20 13.77 0.49 0.67
N ILE A 21 13.69 -0.12 1.87
CA ILE A 21 14.50 -1.29 2.22
C ILE A 21 14.15 -2.47 1.29
N VAL A 22 12.85 -2.75 1.09
CA VAL A 22 12.37 -3.81 0.17
C VAL A 22 12.79 -3.54 -1.28
N ARG A 23 12.78 -2.28 -1.70
CA ARG A 23 13.23 -1.89 -3.05
C ARG A 23 14.75 -1.99 -3.23
N LYS A 24 15.54 -1.75 -2.18
CA LYS A 24 17.01 -1.93 -2.19
C LYS A 24 17.44 -3.39 -2.22
N ILE A 25 16.66 -4.32 -1.67
CA ILE A 25 17.01 -5.75 -1.63
C ILE A 25 16.63 -6.52 -2.90
N GLY A 26 15.85 -5.92 -3.83
CA GLY A 26 15.48 -6.56 -5.09
C GLY A 26 14.67 -7.87 -4.95
N GLN A 27 14.03 -8.08 -3.80
CA GLN A 27 13.26 -9.28 -3.48
C GLN A 27 11.99 -8.92 -2.70
N SER A 28 10.90 -9.62 -2.98
CA SER A 28 9.69 -9.58 -2.16
C SER A 28 9.81 -10.59 -1.03
N ILE A 29 9.94 -10.11 0.21
CA ILE A 29 9.98 -10.95 1.41
C ILE A 29 8.68 -11.74 1.56
N TYR A 30 7.54 -11.14 1.21
CA TYR A 30 6.23 -11.77 1.34
C TYR A 30 6.01 -12.94 0.37
N LYS A 31 6.58 -12.87 -0.84
CA LYS A 31 6.39 -13.89 -1.89
C LYS A 31 7.62 -14.75 -2.13
N SER A 32 8.71 -14.49 -1.39
CA SER A 32 10.03 -15.10 -1.62
C SER A 32 10.45 -15.08 -3.10
N SER A 33 10.14 -13.97 -3.79
CA SER A 33 10.36 -13.81 -5.24
C SER A 33 11.36 -12.70 -5.55
N THR A 34 12.24 -12.92 -6.53
CA THR A 34 13.17 -11.90 -7.03
C THR A 34 12.46 -10.87 -7.92
N PHE A 35 13.02 -9.66 -7.95
CA PHE A 35 12.61 -8.63 -8.89
C PHE A 35 12.89 -9.07 -10.33
N SER A 36 11.88 -8.94 -11.17
CA SER A 36 11.94 -9.11 -12.62
C SER A 36 11.49 -7.81 -13.31
N PRO A 37 12.39 -7.12 -14.05
CA PRO A 37 12.05 -5.92 -14.79
C PRO A 37 10.85 -6.11 -15.71
N GLY A 38 9.88 -5.22 -15.63
CA GLY A 38 8.68 -5.22 -16.46
C GLY A 38 7.58 -6.20 -16.00
N ASP A 39 7.88 -7.11 -15.08
CA ASP A 39 6.92 -8.08 -14.55
C ASP A 39 6.57 -7.84 -13.07
N SER A 40 7.49 -7.23 -12.32
CA SER A 40 7.27 -6.91 -10.92
C SER A 40 6.45 -5.63 -10.74
N ASP A 41 5.55 -5.64 -9.77
CA ASP A 41 4.85 -4.44 -9.34
C ASP A 41 5.74 -3.62 -8.39
N LEU A 42 5.53 -2.30 -8.35
CA LEU A 42 6.11 -1.40 -7.36
C LEU A 42 5.00 -0.87 -6.46
N ASP A 43 5.05 -1.22 -5.18
CA ASP A 43 4.12 -0.71 -4.16
C ASP A 43 4.79 0.41 -3.36
N ILE A 44 4.24 1.62 -3.46
CA ILE A 44 4.72 2.82 -2.75
C ILE A 44 3.91 3.00 -1.46
N ALA A 45 4.61 3.26 -0.35
CA ALA A 45 3.98 3.65 0.91
C ALA A 45 4.20 5.14 1.14
N ILE A 46 3.12 5.91 1.14
CA ILE A 46 3.14 7.35 1.43
C ILE A 46 2.79 7.54 2.89
N ILE A 47 3.69 8.10 3.69
CA ILE A 47 3.42 8.40 5.11
C ILE A 47 3.07 9.88 5.23
N SER A 48 1.79 10.19 5.40
CA SER A 48 1.31 11.57 5.50
C SER A 48 -0.06 11.63 6.18
N ASN A 49 -0.09 12.22 7.38
CA ASN A 49 -1.32 12.43 8.13
C ASN A 49 -2.27 13.39 7.39
N GLU A 50 -1.73 14.45 6.77
CA GLU A 50 -2.51 15.43 6.02
C GLU A 50 -3.24 14.76 4.84
N LEU A 51 -2.51 14.01 4.02
CA LEU A 51 -3.11 13.33 2.87
C LEU A 51 -4.11 12.26 3.31
N PHE A 52 -3.78 11.52 4.38
CA PHE A 52 -4.68 10.52 4.96
C PHE A 52 -6.02 11.15 5.40
N ILE A 53 -5.96 12.26 6.14
CA ILE A 53 -7.16 12.97 6.62
C ILE A 53 -7.97 13.49 5.43
N ARG A 54 -7.33 14.19 4.49
CA ARG A 54 -8.00 14.75 3.31
C ARG A 54 -8.73 13.69 2.51
N CYS A 55 -8.07 12.56 2.22
CA CYS A 55 -8.71 11.45 1.50
C CYS A 55 -9.84 10.81 2.32
N SER A 56 -9.69 10.70 3.64
CA SER A 56 -10.73 10.16 4.52
C SER A 56 -11.98 11.06 4.58
N GLU A 57 -11.78 12.38 4.60
CA GLU A 57 -12.86 13.38 4.55
C GLU A 57 -13.64 13.30 3.25
N ILE A 58 -12.95 13.18 2.10
CA ILE A 58 -13.61 12.98 0.79
C ILE A 58 -14.56 11.78 0.84
N VAL A 59 -14.09 10.64 1.36
CA VAL A 59 -14.93 9.44 1.50
C VAL A 59 -16.09 9.69 2.47
N PHE A 60 -15.83 10.33 3.59
CA PHE A 60 -16.84 10.62 4.60
C PHE A 60 -17.97 11.48 4.03
N TYR A 61 -17.64 12.57 3.33
CA TYR A 61 -18.62 13.45 2.68
C TYR A 61 -19.38 12.72 1.57
N LYS A 62 -18.66 12.02 0.68
CA LYS A 62 -19.25 11.26 -0.44
C LYS A 62 -20.28 10.22 0.02
N THR A 63 -20.05 9.61 1.18
CA THR A 63 -20.87 8.51 1.73
C THR A 63 -21.90 8.98 2.76
N LYS A 64 -22.02 10.29 3.01
CA LYS A 64 -22.86 10.87 4.08
C LYS A 64 -22.55 10.23 5.44
N GLY A 65 -21.27 10.18 5.80
CA GLY A 65 -20.82 9.52 7.02
C GLY A 65 -21.06 8.01 7.01
N PHE A 66 -20.80 7.35 5.88
CA PHE A 66 -20.99 5.91 5.66
C PHE A 66 -22.45 5.42 5.69
N GLN A 67 -23.43 6.31 5.59
CA GLN A 67 -24.84 5.93 5.42
C GLN A 67 -25.14 5.41 4.00
N ASP A 68 -24.39 5.87 3.00
CA ASP A 68 -24.46 5.39 1.62
C ASP A 68 -23.16 4.68 1.21
N ILE A 69 -23.23 3.37 1.02
CA ILE A 69 -22.06 2.52 0.72
C ILE A 69 -22.10 1.92 -0.69
N ARG A 70 -23.03 2.36 -1.55
CA ARG A 70 -23.28 1.75 -2.86
C ARG A 70 -22.12 1.93 -3.84
N ASP A 71 -21.41 3.05 -3.74
CA ASP A 71 -20.30 3.39 -4.63
C ASP A 71 -18.97 2.74 -4.24
N PHE A 72 -18.94 1.96 -3.14
CA PHE A 72 -17.76 1.17 -2.80
C PHE A 72 -17.55 0.04 -3.82
N PRO A 73 -16.28 -0.24 -4.21
CA PRO A 73 -15.98 -1.29 -5.18
C PRO A 73 -16.49 -2.66 -4.74
N LEU A 74 -16.88 -3.49 -5.71
CA LEU A 74 -17.30 -4.86 -5.45
C LEU A 74 -16.10 -5.82 -5.48
N ASN A 75 -16.18 -6.86 -4.66
CA ASN A 75 -15.33 -8.04 -4.81
C ASN A 75 -15.84 -8.84 -6.03
N LYS A 76 -14.95 -9.12 -6.99
CA LYS A 76 -15.31 -9.78 -8.26
C LYS A 76 -15.87 -11.19 -8.09
N GLU A 77 -15.46 -11.91 -7.04
CA GLU A 77 -15.85 -13.31 -6.82
C GLU A 77 -17.16 -13.41 -6.04
N SER A 78 -17.33 -12.59 -5.00
CA SER A 78 -18.51 -12.66 -4.12
C SER A 78 -19.61 -11.65 -4.45
N ASN A 79 -19.34 -10.72 -5.37
CA ASN A 79 -20.18 -9.57 -5.69
C ASN A 79 -20.57 -8.71 -4.45
N ARG A 80 -19.81 -8.82 -3.36
CA ARG A 80 -20.03 -8.06 -2.12
C ARG A 80 -19.21 -6.77 -2.13
N SER A 81 -19.76 -5.72 -1.54
CA SER A 81 -19.04 -4.45 -1.35
C SER A 81 -17.75 -4.65 -0.54
N LYS A 82 -16.67 -4.00 -0.99
CA LYS A 82 -15.39 -3.93 -0.28
C LYS A 82 -15.38 -2.93 0.88
N PHE A 83 -16.52 -2.35 1.24
CA PHE A 83 -16.64 -1.42 2.37
C PHE A 83 -16.06 -1.98 3.69
N ALA A 84 -16.27 -3.26 3.97
CA ALA A 84 -15.67 -3.90 5.15
C ALA A 84 -14.14 -3.89 5.13
N GLN A 85 -13.54 -4.11 3.95
CA GLN A 85 -12.08 -4.05 3.76
C GLN A 85 -11.58 -2.61 3.93
N TYR A 86 -12.30 -1.64 3.35
CA TYR A 86 -12.00 -0.22 3.53
C TYR A 86 -11.97 0.16 5.02
N LYS A 87 -13.03 -0.17 5.77
CA LYS A 87 -13.11 0.11 7.22
C LYS A 87 -11.95 -0.51 7.98
N ASN A 88 -11.62 -1.76 7.69
CA ASN A 88 -10.51 -2.46 8.35
C ASN A 88 -9.14 -1.82 8.03
N CYS A 89 -8.95 -1.26 6.83
CA CYS A 89 -7.76 -0.49 6.51
C CYS A 89 -7.71 0.82 7.31
N ILE A 90 -8.81 1.60 7.29
CA ILE A 90 -8.90 2.87 8.01
C ILE A 90 -8.67 2.69 9.52
N SER A 91 -9.25 1.66 10.13
CA SER A 91 -9.05 1.38 11.57
C SER A 91 -7.60 1.02 11.93
N LYS A 92 -6.77 0.72 10.93
CA LYS A 92 -5.33 0.42 11.08
C LYS A 92 -4.43 1.56 10.64
N GLY A 93 -4.99 2.76 10.39
CA GLY A 93 -4.24 3.92 9.91
C GLY A 93 -3.74 3.77 8.46
N ILE A 94 -4.42 2.95 7.65
CA ILE A 94 -4.07 2.69 6.25
C ILE A 94 -5.20 3.17 5.35
N PHE A 95 -4.89 4.04 4.39
CA PHE A 95 -5.81 4.45 3.36
C PHE A 95 -5.39 3.81 2.03
N ARG A 96 -6.34 3.09 1.43
CA ARG A 96 -6.17 2.35 0.17
C ARG A 96 -7.14 2.92 -0.87
N PRO A 97 -6.66 3.75 -1.82
CA PRO A 97 -7.53 4.40 -2.82
C PRO A 97 -8.26 3.42 -3.74
N ASP A 98 -7.75 2.21 -3.95
CA ASP A 98 -8.49 1.16 -4.64
C ASP A 98 -9.75 0.71 -3.91
N LEU A 99 -9.79 0.85 -2.58
CA LEU A 99 -10.93 0.48 -1.74
C LEU A 99 -11.92 1.63 -1.48
N MET A 100 -11.57 2.87 -1.83
CA MET A 100 -12.46 4.02 -1.64
C MET A 100 -13.66 3.98 -2.61
N PRO A 101 -14.80 4.63 -2.31
CA PRO A 101 -15.93 4.70 -3.23
C PRO A 101 -15.56 5.43 -4.52
N TYR A 102 -16.31 5.19 -5.59
CA TYR A 102 -16.09 5.90 -6.85
C TYR A 102 -16.38 7.40 -6.69
N CYS A 103 -15.38 8.23 -6.98
CA CYS A 103 -15.43 9.70 -6.98
C CYS A 103 -14.31 10.28 -7.87
N PRO A 104 -14.37 11.57 -8.24
CA PRO A 104 -13.36 12.20 -9.12
C PRO A 104 -11.94 12.08 -8.59
N GLU A 105 -11.72 12.23 -7.29
CA GLU A 105 -10.38 12.15 -6.68
C GLU A 105 -9.79 10.74 -6.77
N LYS A 106 -10.65 9.72 -6.77
CA LYS A 106 -10.23 8.34 -7.06
C LYS A 106 -9.74 8.24 -8.50
N GLU A 107 -10.46 8.81 -9.45
CA GLU A 107 -10.07 8.80 -10.87
C GLU A 107 -8.76 9.52 -11.10
N ASP A 108 -8.59 10.71 -10.50
CA ASP A 108 -7.35 11.48 -10.58
C ASP A 108 -6.15 10.69 -10.01
N TRP A 109 -6.36 10.02 -8.88
CA TRP A 109 -5.36 9.13 -8.28
C TRP A 109 -4.93 8.03 -9.25
N PHE A 110 -5.90 7.30 -9.81
CA PHE A 110 -5.58 6.22 -10.75
C PHE A 110 -5.00 6.73 -12.06
N SER A 111 -5.45 7.88 -12.57
CA SER A 111 -4.89 8.53 -13.76
C SER A 111 -3.40 8.84 -13.56
N PHE A 112 -3.04 9.41 -12.41
CA PHE A 112 -1.65 9.70 -12.05
C PHE A 112 -0.80 8.42 -11.99
N PHE A 113 -1.23 7.41 -11.22
CA PHE A 113 -0.45 6.18 -11.05
C PHE A 113 -0.40 5.30 -12.31
N ASN A 114 -1.44 5.36 -13.16
CA ASN A 114 -1.42 4.71 -14.47
C ASN A 114 -0.40 5.37 -15.41
N LYS A 115 -0.39 6.71 -15.47
CA LYS A 115 0.62 7.45 -16.25
C LYS A 115 2.04 7.18 -15.73
N LEU A 116 2.21 7.15 -14.42
CA LEU A 116 3.48 6.80 -13.80
C LEU A 116 3.91 5.37 -14.19
N SER A 117 2.99 4.40 -14.10
CA SER A 117 3.24 3.01 -14.52
C SER A 117 3.67 2.91 -15.98
N GLN A 118 3.04 3.68 -16.88
CA GLN A 118 3.40 3.70 -18.30
C GLN A 118 4.82 4.24 -18.51
N ASN A 119 5.18 5.32 -17.83
CA ASN A 119 6.52 5.93 -17.95
C ASN A 119 7.65 4.98 -17.51
N TYR A 120 7.37 4.06 -16.59
CA TYR A 120 8.34 3.11 -16.05
C TYR A 120 8.02 1.65 -16.44
N ARG A 121 7.27 1.43 -17.52
CA ARG A 121 6.78 0.10 -17.93
C ARG A 121 7.91 -0.91 -18.21
N CYS A 122 9.09 -0.44 -18.60
CA CYS A 122 10.28 -1.27 -18.80
C CYS A 122 10.86 -1.82 -17.50
N LEU A 123 10.54 -1.21 -16.35
CA LEU A 123 11.02 -1.62 -15.03
C LEU A 123 9.91 -2.27 -14.21
N PHE A 124 8.69 -1.76 -14.28
CA PHE A 124 7.58 -2.21 -13.45
C PHE A 124 6.36 -2.54 -14.29
N LYS A 125 5.65 -3.61 -13.92
CA LYS A 125 4.36 -3.96 -14.51
C LYS A 125 3.30 -2.93 -14.13
N SER A 126 3.24 -2.57 -12.85
CA SER A 126 2.38 -1.53 -12.32
C SER A 126 3.04 -0.81 -11.14
N ILE A 127 2.66 0.45 -10.94
CA ILE A 127 3.06 1.25 -9.78
C ILE A 127 1.79 1.63 -9.03
N ASN A 128 1.70 1.19 -7.78
CA ASN A 128 0.57 1.44 -6.90
C ASN A 128 1.03 2.19 -5.66
N ALA A 129 0.11 2.85 -4.96
CA ALA A 129 0.42 3.48 -3.69
C ALA A 129 -0.69 3.30 -2.65
N GLY A 130 -0.27 3.14 -1.39
CA GLY A 130 -1.11 3.24 -0.21
C GLY A 130 -0.63 4.37 0.69
N ILE A 131 -1.55 4.99 1.43
CA ILE A 131 -1.24 6.08 2.35
C ILE A 131 -1.33 5.55 3.78
N TYR A 132 -0.36 5.90 4.61
CA TYR A 132 -0.32 5.60 6.03
C TYR A 132 -0.43 6.90 6.81
N GLN A 133 -1.26 6.90 7.85
CA GLN A 133 -1.52 8.07 8.66
C GLN A 133 -0.25 8.55 9.39
N SER A 134 0.59 7.63 9.85
CA SER A 134 1.86 7.93 10.52
C SER A 134 2.85 6.78 10.34
N GLN A 135 4.11 7.02 10.71
CA GLN A 135 5.17 6.01 10.67
C GLN A 135 4.84 4.79 11.53
N CYS A 136 4.26 4.99 12.72
CA CYS A 136 3.85 3.91 13.62
C CYS A 136 2.90 2.89 12.95
N PHE A 137 1.86 3.36 12.24
CA PHE A 137 0.93 2.47 11.55
C PHE A 137 1.59 1.70 10.40
N PHE A 138 2.55 2.33 9.72
CA PHE A 138 3.33 1.68 8.69
C PHE A 138 4.22 0.57 9.26
N GLU A 139 4.96 0.86 10.32
CA GLU A 139 5.86 -0.10 10.98
C GLU A 139 5.11 -1.31 11.51
N ILE A 140 3.99 -1.11 12.22
CA ILE A 140 3.14 -2.21 12.72
C ILE A 140 2.61 -3.06 11.56
N LYS A 141 2.27 -2.46 10.42
CA LYS A 141 1.80 -3.25 9.27
C LYS A 141 2.90 -4.12 8.67
N GLN A 142 4.16 -3.66 8.72
CA GLN A 142 5.32 -4.39 8.19
C GLN A 142 5.88 -5.41 9.18
N SER A 143 5.77 -5.16 10.50
CA SER A 143 6.30 -6.06 11.53
C SER A 143 5.72 -7.46 11.39
N ASP A 144 4.41 -7.59 11.16
CA ASP A 144 3.75 -8.89 10.92
C ASP A 144 4.42 -9.72 9.82
N VAL A 145 4.89 -9.06 8.75
CA VAL A 145 5.53 -9.73 7.60
C VAL A 145 6.97 -10.09 7.95
N ILE A 146 7.69 -9.18 8.61
CA ILE A 146 9.07 -9.39 9.03
C ILE A 146 9.16 -10.52 10.06
N GLU A 147 8.23 -10.59 11.02
CA GLU A 147 8.17 -11.64 12.04
C GLU A 147 7.93 -13.00 11.40
N LYS A 148 6.93 -13.12 10.51
CA LYS A 148 6.66 -14.38 9.80
C LYS A 148 7.85 -14.84 8.97
N TYR A 149 8.58 -13.93 8.35
CA TYR A 149 9.80 -14.25 7.63
C TYR A 149 10.91 -14.76 8.57
N ARG A 150 11.10 -14.10 9.72
CA ARG A 150 12.07 -14.54 10.75
C ARG A 150 11.75 -15.92 11.32
N GLU A 151 10.48 -16.23 11.46
CA GLU A 151 10.00 -17.55 11.91
C GLU A 151 10.06 -18.63 10.82
N GLY A 152 10.43 -18.28 9.58
CA GLY A 152 10.45 -19.20 8.45
C GLY A 152 9.07 -19.66 7.99
N VAL A 153 8.02 -18.90 8.33
CA VAL A 153 6.63 -19.17 7.94
C VAL A 153 6.36 -18.74 6.49
N ILE A 154 7.12 -17.75 5.98
CA ILE A 154 7.13 -17.27 4.59
C ILE A 154 8.56 -17.06 4.09
#